data_AF-A0A7S2TVI8-F1
#
_entry.id   AF-A0A7S2TVI8-F1
#
_cell.length_a   1.000
_cell.length_b   1.000
_cell.length_c   1.000
_cell.angle_alpha   90.00
_cell.angle_beta   90.00
_cell.angle_gamma   90.00
#
_symmetry.space_group_name_H-M   'P 1'
#
loop_
_entity.id
_entity.type
_entity.pdbx_description
1 polymer ?
#
loop_
_entity_poly.entity_id
_entity_poly.type
_entity_poly.pdbx_seq_one_letter_code
_entity_poly.pdbx_strand_id
1 'polypeptide(L)'
;GAGVSGLYTALLLQRMDLPVVVFEARSRVGGRVKSVALGKDASEEKVERYDLGPSWFWPSSHRRMSGIIREFGLKAFPQPDTGAYTYDQGEGKPAMHFR
;
A
#
# COMPACT_ATOMS: atom_id res chain seq x y z
N GLY A 1 2.98 -4.22 -16.41
CA GLY A 1 3.15 -3.15 -15.43
C GLY A 1 3.40 -3.74 -14.06
N ALA A 2 4.42 -3.28 -13.36
CA ALA A 2 4.88 -3.76 -12.05
C ALA A 2 4.28 -2.95 -10.88
N GLY A 3 2.97 -2.69 -10.91
CA GLY A 3 2.23 -2.24 -9.72
C GLY A 3 1.88 -3.41 -8.80
N VAL A 4 1.28 -3.15 -7.63
CA VAL A 4 0.89 -4.20 -6.66
C VAL A 4 0.10 -5.34 -7.32
N SER A 5 -0.90 -5.03 -8.15
CA SER A 5 -1.68 -6.05 -8.84
C SER A 5 -0.84 -6.88 -9.80
N GLY A 6 -0.02 -6.24 -10.65
CA GLY A 6 0.82 -6.93 -11.62
C GLY A 6 1.90 -7.81 -10.98
N LEU A 7 2.52 -7.32 -9.91
CA LEU A 7 3.48 -8.11 -9.13
C LEU A 7 2.81 -9.30 -8.43
N TYR A 8 1.61 -9.10 -7.86
CA TYR A 8 0.88 -10.19 -7.22
C TYR A 8 0.40 -11.23 -8.24
N THR A 9 -0.06 -10.81 -9.43
CA THR A 9 -0.36 -11.74 -10.52
C THR A 9 0.87 -12.55 -10.93
N ALA A 10 2.02 -11.90 -11.10
CA ALA A 10 3.26 -12.60 -11.46
C ALA A 10 3.67 -13.61 -10.38
N LEU A 11 3.56 -13.26 -9.10
CA LEU A 11 3.81 -14.16 -7.98
C LEU A 11 2.89 -15.40 -8.03
N LEU A 12 1.59 -15.22 -8.29
CA LEU A 12 0.64 -16.33 -8.37
C LEU A 12 0.97 -17.26 -9.55
N LEU A 13 1.34 -16.70 -10.71
CA LEU A 13 1.75 -17.49 -11.87
C LEU A 13 3.05 -18.26 -11.60
N GLN A 14 4.03 -17.63 -10.94
CA GLN A 14 5.27 -18.31 -10.54
C GLN A 14 5.00 -19.47 -9.57
N ARG A 15 4.05 -19.32 -8.64
CA ARG A 15 3.65 -20.42 -7.73
C ARG A 15 2.94 -21.58 -8.41
N MET A 16 2.47 -21.38 -9.64
CA MET A 16 1.89 -22.41 -10.50
C MET A 16 2.94 -22.98 -11.48
N ASP A 17 4.23 -22.67 -11.27
CA ASP A 17 5.34 -23.04 -12.16
C ASP A 17 5.17 -22.55 -13.61
N LEU A 18 4.41 -21.46 -13.80
CA LEU A 18 4.21 -20.86 -15.11
C LEU A 18 5.28 -19.79 -15.39
N PRO A 19 5.86 -19.77 -16.61
CA PRO A 19 6.78 -18.72 -17.00
C PRO A 19 6.05 -17.38 -17.08
N VAL A 20 6.64 -16.34 -16.50
CA VAL A 20 6.06 -14.98 -16.48
C VAL A 20 7.12 -13.92 -16.69
N VAL A 21 6.78 -12.88 -17.45
CA VAL A 21 7.59 -11.68 -17.65
C VAL A 21 6.75 -10.46 -17.34
N VAL A 22 7.30 -9.51 -16.56
CA VAL A 22 6.63 -8.26 -16.20
C VAL A 22 7.36 -7.09 -16.87
N PHE A 23 6.70 -6.46 -17.84
CA PHE A 23 7.18 -5.20 -18.43
C PHE A 23 6.67 -4.00 -17.62
N GLU A 24 7.56 -3.13 -17.17
CA GLU A 24 7.24 -1.88 -16.46
C GLU A 24 7.85 -0.69 -17.19
N ALA A 25 7.06 0.37 -17.39
CA ALA A 25 7.48 1.54 -18.13
C ALA A 25 8.39 2.47 -17.31
N ARG A 26 8.28 2.45 -15.98
CA ARG A 26 9.11 3.26 -15.08
C ARG A 26 10.41 2.52 -14.72
N SER A 27 11.41 3.29 -14.29
CA SER A 27 12.65 2.77 -13.69
C SER A 27 12.48 2.16 -12.29
N ARG A 28 11.24 1.99 -11.81
CA ARG A 28 10.91 1.43 -10.50
C ARG A 28 9.63 0.61 -10.56
N VAL A 29 9.51 -0.36 -9.66
CA VAL A 29 8.27 -1.09 -9.41
C VAL A 29 7.39 -0.35 -8.39
N GLY A 30 6.22 -0.92 -8.07
CA GLY A 30 5.26 -0.43 -7.07
C GLY A 30 4.09 0.37 -7.66
N GLY A 31 4.24 0.91 -8.87
CA GLY A 31 3.20 1.70 -9.53
C GLY A 31 2.83 2.93 -8.69
N ARG A 32 1.58 2.99 -8.22
CA ARG A 32 1.09 4.07 -7.33
C ARG A 32 1.63 3.96 -5.89
N VAL A 33 2.12 2.79 -5.48
CA VAL A 33 2.83 2.64 -4.19
C VAL A 33 4.23 3.20 -4.35
N LYS A 34 4.56 4.22 -3.55
CA LYS A 34 5.86 4.91 -3.60
C LYS A 34 6.20 5.48 -2.22
N SER A 35 7.18 4.90 -1.55
CA SER A 35 7.73 5.40 -0.29
C SER A 35 9.06 6.10 -0.55
N VAL A 36 9.17 7.39 -0.21
CA VAL A 36 10.37 8.20 -0.39
C VAL A 36 11.05 8.46 0.95
N ALA A 37 12.38 8.45 0.97
CA ALA A 37 13.17 8.89 2.12
C ALA A 37 13.37 10.41 2.05
N LEU A 38 13.35 11.11 3.20
CA LEU A 38 13.79 12.50 3.30
C LEU A 38 15.19 12.54 3.94
N GLY A 39 16.18 13.11 3.23
CA GLY A 39 17.56 13.20 3.71
C GLY A 39 18.60 12.92 2.62
N LYS A 40 19.86 13.31 2.86
CA LYS A 40 20.97 13.13 1.90
C LYS A 40 21.40 11.66 1.75
N ASP A 41 21.25 10.87 2.80
CA ASP A 41 21.67 9.46 2.84
C ASP A 41 20.47 8.52 2.88
N ALA A 42 19.72 8.45 1.77
CA ALA A 42 18.53 7.59 1.63
C ALA A 42 18.81 6.06 1.74
N SER A 43 20.08 5.68 1.95
CA SER A 43 20.55 4.30 2.15
C SER A 43 20.61 3.87 3.62
N GLU A 44 20.47 4.77 4.59
CA GLU A 44 20.45 4.37 5.99
C GLU A 44 19.13 3.70 6.37
N GLU A 45 19.23 2.62 7.15
CA GLU A 45 18.09 1.82 7.62
C GLU A 45 17.14 2.63 8.54
N LYS A 46 17.61 3.75 9.09
CA LYS A 46 16.88 4.64 10.01
C LYS A 46 16.40 5.95 9.38
N VAL A 47 16.39 6.08 8.06
CA VAL A 47 15.83 7.28 7.42
C VAL A 47 14.31 7.23 7.42
N GLU A 48 13.68 8.30 7.90
CA GLU A 48 12.23 8.47 7.82
C GLU A 48 11.73 8.38 6.38
N ARG A 49 10.67 7.61 6.17
CA ARG A 49 10.05 7.41 4.86
C ARG A 49 8.62 7.87 4.85
N TYR A 50 8.21 8.42 3.72
CA TYR A 50 6.90 9.00 3.49
C TYR A 50 6.27 8.35 2.26
N ASP A 51 5.04 7.89 2.40
CA ASP A 51 4.29 7.35 1.28
C ASP A 51 3.65 8.48 0.46
N LEU A 52 4.03 8.57 -0.81
CA LEU A 52 3.45 9.48 -1.80
C LEU A 52 2.35 8.78 -2.64
N GLY A 53 1.80 7.71 -2.07
CA GLY A 53 0.84 6.80 -2.68
C GLY A 53 -0.18 6.35 -1.65
N PRO A 54 -0.79 5.16 -1.79
CA PRO A 54 -1.64 4.63 -0.73
C PRO A 54 -0.80 4.25 0.49
N SER A 55 -1.23 4.72 1.66
CA SER A 55 -0.57 4.46 2.96
C SER A 55 -1.43 3.63 3.92
N TRP A 56 -2.74 3.53 3.65
CA TRP A 56 -3.71 2.93 4.58
C TRP A 56 -4.45 1.74 3.98
N PHE A 57 -4.83 0.82 4.85
CA PHE A 57 -5.77 -0.26 4.58
C PHE A 57 -6.59 -0.54 5.85
N TRP A 58 -7.77 -1.11 5.71
CA TRP A 58 -8.65 -1.44 6.84
C TRP A 58 -8.64 -2.96 7.06
N PRO A 59 -7.98 -3.49 8.11
CA PRO A 59 -7.79 -4.92 8.28
C PRO A 59 -9.09 -5.74 8.30
N SER A 60 -10.17 -5.17 8.83
CA SER A 60 -11.51 -5.79 8.94
C SER A 60 -12.19 -6.01 7.59
N SER A 61 -11.97 -5.09 6.64
CA SER A 61 -12.67 -5.06 5.35
C SER A 61 -11.77 -5.48 4.19
N HIS A 62 -10.46 -5.22 4.27
CA HIS A 62 -9.48 -5.50 3.21
C HIS A 62 -8.75 -6.82 3.42
N ARG A 63 -9.49 -7.94 3.52
CA ARG A 63 -8.92 -9.27 3.85
C ARG A 63 -7.73 -9.70 2.99
N ARG A 64 -7.76 -9.41 1.68
CA ARG A 64 -6.63 -9.73 0.76
C ARG A 64 -5.35 -8.99 1.14
N MET A 65 -5.45 -7.70 1.47
CA MET A 65 -4.30 -6.90 1.88
C MET A 65 -3.76 -7.40 3.22
N SER A 66 -4.63 -7.67 4.19
CA SER A 66 -4.26 -8.27 5.48
C SER A 66 -3.53 -9.61 5.30
N GLY A 67 -3.98 -10.43 4.34
CA GLY A 67 -3.32 -11.68 3.96
C GLY A 67 -1.90 -11.47 3.45
N ILE A 68 -1.73 -10.56 2.49
CA ILE A 68 -0.42 -10.21 1.89
C ILE A 68 0.54 -9.68 2.96
N ILE A 69 0.08 -8.78 3.82
CA ILE A 69 0.91 -8.21 4.90
C ILE A 69 1.44 -9.31 5.82
N ARG A 70 0.57 -10.25 6.23
CA ARG A 70 0.97 -11.39 7.06
C ARG A 70 1.92 -12.33 6.31
N GLU A 71 1.60 -12.65 5.07
CA GLU A 71 2.36 -13.58 4.23
C GLU A 71 3.81 -13.13 4.02
N PHE A 72 4.02 -11.83 3.83
CA PHE A 72 5.35 -11.24 3.67
C PHE A 72 5.98 -10.75 4.97
N GLY A 73 5.35 -11.00 6.13
CA GLY A 73 5.87 -10.56 7.43
C GLY A 73 6.01 -9.03 7.56
N LEU A 74 5.19 -8.27 6.84
CA LEU A 74 5.23 -6.81 6.84
C LEU A 74 4.62 -6.26 8.14
N LYS A 75 5.19 -5.19 8.66
CA LYS A 75 4.69 -4.50 9.85
C LYS A 75 3.70 -3.41 9.44
N ALA A 76 2.54 -3.41 10.09
CA ALA A 76 1.57 -2.32 10.03
C ALA A 76 1.37 -1.75 11.44
N PHE A 77 0.93 -0.50 11.54
CA PHE A 77 0.63 0.18 12.79
C PHE A 77 -0.72 0.90 12.68
N PRO A 78 -1.46 1.07 13.79
CA PRO A 78 -2.73 1.80 13.76
C PRO A 78 -2.49 3.27 13.46
N GLN A 79 -3.33 3.85 12.63
CA GLN A 79 -3.41 5.30 12.50
C GLN A 79 -4.04 5.86 13.79
N PRO A 80 -3.43 6.88 14.44
CA PRO A 80 -4.10 7.59 15.52
C PRO A 80 -5.44 8.15 15.02
N ASP A 81 -6.53 7.73 15.64
CA ASP A 81 -7.90 8.03 15.24
C ASP A 81 -8.73 8.62 16.40
N THR A 82 -8.06 9.07 17.46
CA THR A 82 -8.74 9.73 18.58
C THR A 82 -9.15 11.15 18.22
N GLY A 83 -10.39 11.50 18.58
CA GLY A 83 -10.96 12.84 18.36
C GLY A 83 -12.02 12.85 17.27
N ALA A 84 -12.63 14.02 17.09
CA ALA A 84 -13.70 14.18 16.13
C ALA A 84 -13.17 14.11 14.70
N TYR A 85 -13.75 13.24 13.88
CA TYR A 85 -13.44 13.16 12.45
C TYR A 85 -14.71 13.20 11.61
N THR A 86 -14.54 13.66 10.37
CA THR A 86 -15.63 13.77 9.38
C THR A 86 -15.29 12.91 8.19
N TYR A 87 -16.25 12.09 7.75
CA TYR A 87 -16.12 11.23 6.59
C TYR A 87 -17.02 11.72 5.46
N ASP A 88 -16.40 12.14 4.35
CA ASP A 88 -17.11 12.49 3.12
C ASP A 88 -17.56 11.21 2.40
N GLN A 89 -18.87 11.13 2.14
CA GLN A 89 -19.50 9.99 1.50
C GLN A 89 -19.62 10.13 -0.03
N GLY A 90 -19.12 11.23 -0.58
CA GLY A 90 -19.25 11.58 -1.99
C GLY A 90 -20.50 12.39 -2.30
N GLU A 91 -20.65 12.71 -3.59
CA GLU A 91 -21.59 13.70 -4.08
C GLU A 91 -23.05 13.44 -3.64
N GLY A 92 -23.71 14.49 -3.16
CA GLY A 92 -25.12 14.46 -2.73
C GLY A 92 -25.38 13.80 -1.38
N LYS A 93 -24.36 13.34 -0.65
CA LYS A 93 -24.52 12.71 0.67
C LYS A 93 -23.95 13.60 1.77
N PRO A 94 -24.69 13.81 2.88
CA PRO A 94 -24.14 14.55 4.02
C PRO A 94 -22.95 13.80 4.61
N ALA A 95 -21.94 14.55 5.04
CA ALA A 95 -20.77 13.98 5.69
C ALA A 95 -21.16 13.33 7.03
N MET A 96 -20.51 12.22 7.37
CA MET A 96 -20.69 11.57 8.67
C MET A 96 -19.74 12.18 9.70
N HIS A 97 -20.24 12.48 10.89
CA HIS A 97 -19.44 12.97 12.00
C HIS A 97 -19.29 11.88 13.06
N PHE A 98 -18.07 11.64 13.47
CA PHE A 98 -17.72 10.69 14.53
C PHE A 98 -17.08 11.48 15.67
N ARG A 99 -17.43 11.14 16.92
CA ARG A 99 -16.94 11.78 18.15
C ARG A 99 -16.28 10.76 19.05
#